data_AF-A0A2J5HYK0-F1
#
_entry.id   AF-A0A2J5HYK0-F1
#
_cell.length_a   1.000
_cell.length_b   1.000
_cell.length_c   1.000
_cell.angle_alpha   90.00
_cell.angle_beta   90.00
_cell.angle_gamma   90.00
#
_symmetry.space_group_name_H-M   'P 1'
#
loop_
_entity.id
_entity.type
_entity.pdbx_description
1 polymer ?
#
loop_
_entity_poly.entity_id
_entity_poly.type
_entity_poly.pdbx_seq_one_letter_code
_entity_poly.pdbx_strand_id
1 'polypeptide(L)'
;MQLTNTLLTIMAAALVVSAAPPPKPDHNDIEARWDCPNGWTTCGECNGTSCHIAFWNSECDVGKCTAQSGGGDGKLCGVRDGNVECPGRG
;
A
#
# COMPACT_ATOMS: atom_id res chain seq x y z
N MET A 1 -22.11 -66.04 -15.11
CA MET A 1 -21.86 -64.96 -16.10
C MET A 1 -22.49 -63.71 -15.49
N GLN A 2 -21.93 -62.52 -15.33
CA GLN A 2 -20.79 -61.79 -15.89
C GLN A 2 -20.22 -60.91 -14.73
N LEU A 3 -18.92 -60.83 -14.48
CA LEU A 3 -17.92 -59.99 -15.16
C LEU A 3 -18.25 -58.49 -15.14
N THR A 4 -17.64 -57.76 -14.19
CA THR A 4 -17.26 -56.36 -14.42
C THR A 4 -16.01 -56.04 -13.62
N ASN A 5 -14.88 -56.16 -14.31
CA ASN A 5 -13.60 -55.58 -13.92
C ASN A 5 -13.69 -54.06 -14.05
N THR A 6 -13.70 -53.34 -12.94
CA THR A 6 -13.54 -51.88 -12.95
C THR A 6 -12.04 -51.55 -12.83
N LEU A 7 -11.40 -51.36 -13.97
CA LEU A 7 -10.05 -50.78 -14.08
C LEU A 7 -10.12 -49.30 -13.70
N LEU A 8 -9.46 -48.92 -12.60
CA LEU A 8 -9.23 -47.54 -12.22
C LEU A 8 -7.95 -47.04 -12.92
N THR A 9 -8.08 -46.28 -13.99
CA THR A 9 -6.97 -45.59 -14.65
C THR A 9 -6.97 -44.11 -14.25
N ILE A 10 -6.07 -43.75 -13.33
CA ILE A 10 -5.82 -42.35 -12.95
C ILE A 10 -4.74 -41.81 -13.90
N MET A 11 -5.15 -40.99 -14.88
CA MET A 11 -4.20 -40.23 -15.70
C MET A 11 -3.78 -38.96 -14.95
N ALA A 12 -2.56 -38.93 -14.44
CA ALA A 12 -1.93 -37.72 -13.95
C ALA A 12 -1.40 -36.91 -15.14
N ALA A 13 -2.13 -35.85 -15.54
CA ALA A 13 -1.63 -34.89 -16.51
C ALA A 13 -0.74 -33.86 -15.77
N ALA A 14 0.57 -33.94 -15.98
CA ALA A 14 1.50 -32.92 -15.52
C ALA A 14 1.39 -31.69 -16.45
N LEU A 15 0.73 -30.63 -15.99
CA LEU A 15 0.72 -29.33 -16.66
C LEU A 15 2.05 -28.63 -16.34
N VAL A 16 2.97 -28.61 -17.28
CA VAL A 16 4.16 -27.73 -17.22
C VAL A 16 3.71 -26.32 -17.61
N VAL A 17 3.54 -25.46 -16.61
CA VAL A 17 3.39 -24.01 -16.82
C VAL A 17 4.79 -23.43 -17.04
N SER A 18 5.14 -23.11 -18.28
CA SER A 18 6.31 -22.29 -18.58
C SER A 18 5.99 -20.83 -18.26
N ALA A 19 6.45 -20.33 -17.12
CA ALA A 19 6.40 -18.91 -16.81
C ALA A 19 7.38 -18.16 -17.71
N ALA A 20 6.89 -17.39 -18.67
CA ALA A 20 7.69 -16.39 -19.35
C ALA A 20 8.07 -15.29 -18.33
N PRO A 21 9.30 -14.75 -18.36
CA PRO A 21 9.66 -13.61 -17.54
C PRO A 21 8.76 -12.42 -17.94
N PRO A 22 8.21 -11.67 -16.97
CA PRO A 22 7.41 -10.49 -17.28
C PRO A 22 8.26 -9.49 -18.06
N PRO A 23 7.67 -8.75 -19.02
CA PRO A 23 8.38 -7.68 -19.71
C PRO A 23 8.93 -6.70 -18.66
N LYS A 24 10.20 -6.33 -18.81
CA LYS A 24 10.81 -5.27 -18.00
C LYS A 24 10.00 -3.99 -18.25
N PRO A 25 9.58 -3.26 -17.22
CA PRO A 25 8.96 -1.97 -17.43
C PRO A 25 10.02 -1.03 -18.00
N ASP A 26 9.92 -0.76 -19.30
CA ASP A 26 10.51 0.41 -19.92
C ASP A 26 9.63 1.61 -19.52
N HIS A 27 10.25 2.60 -18.86
CA HIS A 27 9.68 3.83 -18.25
C HIS A 27 9.33 3.70 -16.76
N ASN A 28 10.30 4.06 -15.91
CA ASN A 28 10.16 4.21 -14.46
C ASN A 28 9.69 5.63 -14.09
N ASP A 29 8.71 6.16 -14.82
CA ASP A 29 8.23 7.53 -14.61
C ASP A 29 6.73 7.55 -14.30
N ILE A 30 6.19 6.45 -13.77
CA ILE A 30 4.93 6.51 -13.00
C ILE A 30 5.28 7.15 -11.66
N GLU A 31 5.61 8.44 -11.70
CA GLU A 31 5.48 9.32 -10.56
C GLU A 31 3.98 9.25 -10.21
N ALA A 32 3.63 8.42 -9.24
CA ALA A 32 2.30 8.42 -8.66
C ALA A 32 2.10 9.80 -8.04
N ARG A 33 1.65 10.75 -8.87
CA ARG A 33 1.35 12.11 -8.48
C ARG A 33 0.07 12.03 -7.68
N TRP A 34 0.21 11.65 -6.41
CA TRP A 34 -0.85 11.86 -5.43
C TRP A 34 -1.05 13.37 -5.37
N ASP A 35 -2.22 13.83 -5.80
CA ASP A 35 -2.62 15.23 -5.70
C ASP A 35 -2.81 15.56 -4.23
N CYS A 36 -1.69 15.77 -3.55
CA CYS A 36 -1.66 16.07 -2.14
C CYS A 36 -2.04 17.53 -1.94
N PRO A 37 -3.07 17.82 -1.13
CA PRO A 37 -3.48 19.20 -0.89
C PRO A 37 -2.41 19.93 -0.09
N ASN A 38 -2.61 21.23 0.09
CA ASN A 38 -1.67 22.08 0.85
C ASN A 38 -0.25 22.10 0.24
N GLY A 39 -0.06 21.77 -1.04
CA GLY A 39 1.27 21.77 -1.65
C GLY A 39 2.26 20.80 -1.00
N TRP A 40 1.75 19.70 -0.44
CA TRP A 40 2.58 18.63 0.07
C TRP A 40 3.17 17.82 -1.08
N THR A 41 4.43 17.38 -0.94
CA THR A 41 5.08 16.50 -1.92
C THR A 41 4.59 15.06 -1.78
N THR A 42 4.16 14.68 -0.58
CA THR A 42 3.56 13.38 -0.30
C THR A 42 2.58 13.55 0.85
N CYS A 43 1.49 12.81 0.83
CA CYS A 43 0.43 12.89 1.82
C CYS A 43 0.04 11.49 2.28
N GLY A 44 -0.61 11.47 3.42
CA GLY A 44 -1.11 10.27 4.05
C GLY A 44 -2.14 10.65 5.10
N GLU A 45 -2.30 9.76 6.06
CA GLU A 45 -3.31 9.91 7.11
C GLU A 45 -2.69 9.67 8.48
N CYS A 46 -3.16 10.39 9.49
CA CYS A 46 -2.79 10.13 10.86
C CYS A 46 -3.16 8.70 11.27
N ASN A 47 -2.23 8.02 11.96
CA ASN A 47 -2.41 6.73 12.59
C ASN A 47 -1.75 6.74 13.98
N GLY A 48 -2.57 6.73 15.02
CA GLY A 48 -2.19 7.01 16.40
C GLY A 48 -1.62 8.42 16.57
N THR A 49 -0.31 8.49 16.83
CA THR A 49 0.42 9.75 17.06
C THR A 49 1.23 10.21 15.84
N SER A 50 1.25 9.41 14.77
CA SER A 50 2.15 9.56 13.63
C SER A 50 1.39 9.80 12.33
N CYS A 51 2.06 10.37 11.33
CA CYS A 51 1.55 10.49 9.97
C CYS A 51 1.91 9.22 9.18
N HIS A 52 0.91 8.45 8.77
CA HIS A 52 1.08 7.24 7.96
C HIS A 52 1.12 7.61 6.48
N ILE A 53 2.31 7.52 5.88
CA ILE A 53 2.55 7.84 4.47
C ILE A 53 2.98 6.56 3.76
N ALA A 54 2.20 6.14 2.75
CA ALA A 54 2.36 4.88 2.04
C ALA A 54 2.35 3.65 2.97
N PHE A 55 3.53 3.21 3.44
CA PHE A 55 3.71 2.06 4.34
C PHE A 55 4.46 2.40 5.63
N TRP A 56 4.76 3.68 5.87
CA TRP A 56 5.63 4.14 6.95
C TRP A 56 4.90 5.10 7.88
N ASN A 57 5.13 4.95 9.18
CA ASN A 57 4.69 5.90 10.19
C ASN A 57 5.81 6.91 10.44
N SER A 58 5.56 8.17 10.09
CA SER A 58 6.50 9.28 10.30
C SER A 58 6.07 10.13 11.49
N GLU A 59 7.02 10.53 12.34
CA GLU A 59 6.73 11.48 13.40
C GLU A 59 6.41 12.87 12.82
N CYS A 60 5.57 13.63 13.51
CA CYS A 60 5.17 14.97 13.08
C CYS A 60 6.23 15.99 13.50
N ASP A 61 6.85 16.68 12.54
CA ASP A 61 7.72 17.83 12.81
C ASP A 61 6.90 19.08 13.17
N VAL A 62 5.74 19.22 12.52
CA VAL A 62 4.81 20.34 12.74
C VAL A 62 3.43 19.80 13.06
N GLY A 63 2.86 20.24 14.19
CA GLY A 63 1.55 19.79 14.62
C GLY A 63 1.54 18.38 15.20
N LYS A 64 0.36 17.79 15.35
CA LYS A 64 0.17 16.48 16.00
C LYS A 64 -0.96 15.68 15.37
N CYS A 65 -0.85 14.36 15.41
CA CYS A 65 -1.93 13.44 15.01
C CYS A 65 -2.84 13.03 16.17
N THR A 66 -2.58 13.46 17.41
CA THR A 66 -3.43 13.10 18.55
C THR A 66 -4.80 13.78 18.48
N ALA A 67 -5.86 13.07 18.84
CA ALA A 67 -7.21 13.64 18.86
C ALA A 67 -7.33 14.89 19.75
N GLN A 68 -6.64 14.89 20.90
CA GLN A 68 -6.62 16.03 21.84
C GLN A 68 -6.07 17.32 21.23
N SER A 69 -5.22 17.20 20.21
CA SER A 69 -4.61 18.35 19.52
C SER A 69 -5.46 18.94 18.40
N GLY A 70 -6.66 18.38 18.18
CA GLY A 70 -7.44 18.61 16.96
C GLY A 70 -6.99 17.75 15.77
N GLY A 71 -6.01 16.85 15.98
CA GLY A 71 -5.67 15.77 15.07
C GLY A 71 -6.69 14.62 15.14
N GLY A 72 -6.20 13.39 14.98
CA GLY A 72 -6.96 12.14 15.07
C GLY A 72 -6.71 11.24 13.87
N ASP A 73 -6.93 9.94 14.05
CA ASP A 73 -6.75 8.93 13.01
C ASP A 73 -7.60 9.24 11.77
N GLY A 74 -7.03 8.96 10.59
CA GLY A 74 -7.67 9.23 9.30
C GLY A 74 -7.65 10.70 8.87
N LYS A 75 -7.16 11.63 9.71
CA LYS A 75 -6.97 13.01 9.27
C LYS A 75 -5.75 13.13 8.38
N LEU A 76 -5.88 13.97 7.35
CA LEU A 76 -4.84 14.18 6.36
C LEU A 76 -3.59 14.81 6.99
N CYS A 77 -2.44 14.28 6.62
CA CYS A 77 -1.11 14.78 6.97
C CYS A 77 -0.19 14.65 5.75
N GLY A 78 0.95 15.33 5.73
CA GLY A 78 1.85 15.26 4.58
C GLY A 78 3.18 15.96 4.76
N VAL A 79 4.05 15.83 3.77
CA VAL A 79 5.40 16.38 3.78
C VAL A 79 5.43 17.68 2.99
N ARG A 80 5.95 18.74 3.60
CA ARG A 80 6.29 20.00 2.94
C ARG A 80 7.73 20.38 3.25
N ASP A 81 8.53 20.68 2.23
CA ASP A 81 9.90 21.14 2.41
C ASP A 81 10.75 20.21 3.32
N GLY A 82 10.48 18.90 3.26
CA GLY A 82 11.14 17.88 4.10
C GLY A 82 10.60 17.73 5.52
N ASN A 83 9.60 18.51 5.93
CA ASN A 83 8.97 18.43 7.25
C ASN A 83 7.61 17.73 7.16
N VAL A 84 7.33 16.84 8.11
CA VAL A 84 6.04 16.18 8.26
C VAL A 84 5.07 17.11 8.98
N GLU A 85 4.10 17.62 8.22
CA GLU A 85 3.00 18.43 8.72
C GLU A 85 1.79 17.58 9.09
N CYS A 86 1.38 17.68 10.35
CA CYS A 86 0.21 17.03 10.92
C CYS A 86 -0.89 18.06 11.26
N PRO A 87 -2.17 17.65 11.28
CA PRO A 87 -3.31 18.57 11.32
C PRO A 87 -3.54 19.22 12.69
N GLY A 88 -3.19 18.56 13.78
CA GLY A 88 -3.41 19.07 15.14
C GLY A 88 -2.49 20.22 15.50
N ARG A 89 -3.02 21.23 16.19
CA ARG A 89 -2.30 22.46 16.57
C ARG A 89 -2.42 22.80 18.07
N GLY A 90 -3.12 21.98 18.86
CA GLY A 90 -3.39 22.19 20.30
C GLY A 90 -2.78 21.14 21.22
#